data_AF-A0A7S2U6Q0-F1
#
_entry.id   AF-A0A7S2U6Q0-F1
#
_cell.length_a   1.000
_cell.length_b   1.000
_cell.length_c   1.000
_cell.angle_alpha   90.00
_cell.angle_beta   90.00
_cell.angle_gamma   90.00
#
_symmetry.space_group_name_H-M   'P 1'
#
loop_
_entity.id
_entity.type
_entity.pdbx_description
1 polymer ?
#
loop_
_entity_poly.entity_id
_entity_poly.type
_entity_poly.pdbx_seq_one_letter_code
_entity_poly.pdbx_strand_id
1 'polypeptide(L)'
;MFWSRMLDESSWFSEYYSVVWIFVSVLLLLLLCVQQQKRLSGQVIVSSSQDIGALERKKDFVTRAGDDYGYRDDDSGGGGHNIDHWRSTEFPGLIPPLGTSTASKSHDDEAEVYLDYAGSALPSVTQLSHILNDGTQILANPHSAGPAASRTTRLVNQATKLVLDHFNCHADPDYGPYLLKDSKRIPHQLASNRQKKEPHPGYEVIFTSGSTESLRLVAELFPWCGDNQEPSILLYPQQAHTSVVGMRACAQSCGAVFQCEPLDTICNASANTFSKWTKQQAGVFDEQMISGNSTSSQRDTNQSNSEETVVNHLLALPLECNFSGDRPDVSSAMAAARSASSRNHQWHFL
;
A
#
# COMPACT_ATOMS: atom_id res chain seq x y z
N MET A 1 30.87 -27.03 -44.64
CA MET A 1 30.08 -25.78 -44.54
C MET A 1 28.63 -25.95 -45.02
N PHE A 2 27.97 -27.07 -44.73
CA PHE A 2 26.57 -27.30 -45.16
C PHE A 2 25.70 -28.05 -44.12
N TRP A 3 26.22 -28.29 -42.92
CA TRP A 3 25.52 -29.04 -41.84
C TRP A 3 25.49 -28.29 -40.50
N SER A 4 25.73 -26.98 -40.50
CA SER A 4 25.68 -26.15 -39.29
C SER A 4 24.65 -25.02 -39.38
N ARG A 5 23.72 -25.10 -40.36
CA ARG A 5 22.68 -24.09 -40.61
C ARG A 5 21.25 -24.64 -40.58
N MET A 6 21.06 -25.85 -40.04
CA MET A 6 19.76 -26.55 -40.02
C MET A 6 19.27 -26.84 -38.59
N LEU A 7 19.85 -26.18 -37.57
CA LEU A 7 19.47 -26.29 -36.16
C LEU A 7 18.88 -24.98 -35.60
N ASP A 8 18.57 -24.02 -36.47
CA ASP A 8 18.03 -22.69 -36.08
C ASP A 8 16.52 -22.56 -36.38
N GLU A 9 15.85 -23.65 -36.75
CA GLU A 9 14.40 -23.66 -37.00
C GLU A 9 13.58 -24.16 -35.80
N SER A 10 14.19 -24.81 -34.79
CA SER A 10 13.46 -25.34 -33.63
C SER A 10 13.08 -24.28 -32.58
N SER A 11 13.71 -23.11 -32.58
CA SER A 11 13.39 -21.99 -31.68
C SER A 11 12.11 -21.26 -32.12
N TRP A 12 11.97 -21.04 -33.43
CA TRP A 12 10.79 -20.41 -34.03
C TRP A 12 9.51 -21.23 -33.82
N PHE A 13 9.58 -22.55 -33.95
CA PHE A 13 8.41 -23.41 -33.71
C PHE A 13 7.96 -23.38 -32.24
N SER A 14 8.88 -23.36 -31.27
CA SER A 14 8.53 -23.33 -29.84
C SER A 14 7.82 -22.03 -29.43
N GLU A 15 8.29 -20.88 -29.91
CA GLU A 15 7.65 -19.60 -29.62
C GLU A 15 6.30 -19.47 -30.31
N TYR A 16 6.16 -19.94 -31.56
CA TYR A 16 4.89 -19.93 -32.28
C TYR A 16 3.84 -20.83 -31.61
N TYR A 17 4.22 -22.03 -31.16
CA TYR A 17 3.33 -22.90 -30.41
C TYR A 17 2.93 -22.30 -29.06
N SER A 18 3.86 -21.68 -28.31
CA SER A 18 3.53 -21.01 -27.05
C SER A 18 2.56 -19.85 -27.26
N VAL A 19 2.76 -19.01 -28.28
CA VAL A 19 1.86 -17.89 -28.58
C VAL A 19 0.48 -18.41 -29.00
N VAL A 20 0.42 -19.42 -29.87
CA VAL A 20 -0.85 -20.05 -30.28
C VAL A 20 -1.57 -20.70 -29.09
N TRP A 21 -0.86 -21.37 -28.19
CA TRP A 21 -1.45 -21.95 -26.98
C TRP A 21 -1.95 -20.89 -25.99
N ILE A 22 -1.26 -19.76 -25.86
CA ILE A 22 -1.72 -18.62 -25.05
C ILE A 22 -3.01 -18.05 -25.66
N PHE A 23 -3.05 -17.80 -26.98
CA PHE A 23 -4.24 -17.28 -27.65
C PHE A 23 -5.43 -18.25 -27.57
N VAL A 24 -5.19 -19.55 -27.74
CA VAL A 24 -6.24 -20.57 -27.60
C VAL A 24 -6.74 -20.63 -26.16
N SER A 25 -5.86 -20.54 -25.17
CA SER A 25 -6.24 -20.55 -23.74
C SER A 25 -7.03 -19.32 -23.33
N VAL A 26 -6.62 -18.13 -23.80
CA VAL A 26 -7.33 -16.86 -23.57
C VAL A 26 -8.70 -16.88 -24.26
N LEU A 27 -8.79 -17.40 -25.49
CA LEU A 27 -10.05 -17.54 -26.20
C LEU A 27 -10.99 -18.54 -25.50
N LEU A 28 -10.46 -19.65 -24.97
CA LEU A 28 -11.24 -20.62 -24.20
C LEU A 28 -11.74 -20.01 -22.88
N LEU A 29 -10.91 -19.23 -22.19
CA LEU A 29 -11.31 -18.48 -21.00
C LEU A 29 -12.39 -17.45 -21.31
N LEU A 30 -12.27 -16.70 -22.42
CA LEU A 30 -13.29 -15.76 -22.88
C LEU A 30 -14.60 -16.48 -23.24
N LEU A 31 -14.53 -17.63 -23.92
CA LEU A 31 -15.72 -18.43 -24.25
C LEU A 31 -16.37 -19.02 -22.99
N LEU A 32 -15.58 -19.44 -22.00
CA LEU A 32 -16.08 -19.90 -20.70
C LEU A 32 -16.70 -18.75 -19.90
N CYS A 33 -16.09 -17.56 -19.92
CA CYS A 33 -16.67 -16.36 -19.34
C CYS A 33 -17.99 -15.99 -20.01
N VAL A 34 -18.05 -15.97 -21.35
CA VAL A 34 -19.29 -15.70 -22.09
C VAL A 34 -20.35 -16.78 -21.85
N GLN A 35 -19.96 -18.06 -21.72
CA GLN A 35 -20.90 -19.13 -21.34
C GLN A 35 -21.37 -19.01 -19.88
N GLN A 36 -20.50 -18.63 -18.94
CA GLN A 36 -20.91 -18.36 -17.57
C GLN A 36 -21.82 -17.13 -17.49
N GLN A 37 -21.49 -16.06 -18.22
CA GLN A 37 -22.29 -14.85 -18.29
C GLN A 37 -23.65 -15.11 -18.96
N LYS A 38 -23.70 -15.98 -19.98
CA LYS A 38 -24.97 -16.50 -20.57
C LYS A 38 -25.76 -17.43 -19.64
N ARG A 39 -25.09 -18.17 -18.76
CA ARG A 39 -25.76 -18.96 -17.70
C ARG A 39 -26.27 -18.07 -16.56
N LEU A 40 -25.60 -16.95 -16.28
CA LEU A 40 -25.99 -15.97 -15.25
C LEU A 40 -27.06 -14.99 -15.75
N SER A 41 -27.15 -14.75 -17.06
CA SER A 41 -28.23 -13.99 -17.70
C SER A 41 -29.49 -14.82 -17.97
N GLY A 42 -29.48 -16.11 -17.60
CA GLY A 42 -30.71 -16.81 -17.31
C GLY A 42 -31.33 -16.18 -16.07
N GLN A 43 -32.38 -15.38 -16.26
CA GLN A 43 -33.23 -14.77 -15.22
C GLN A 43 -32.99 -15.41 -13.86
N VAL A 44 -32.27 -14.70 -12.99
CA VAL A 44 -32.19 -15.06 -11.58
C VAL A 44 -33.59 -14.81 -11.01
N ILE A 45 -34.48 -15.78 -11.18
CA ILE A 45 -35.66 -15.90 -10.34
C ILE A 45 -35.10 -16.37 -8.99
N VAL A 46 -34.67 -15.40 -8.19
CA VAL A 46 -34.31 -15.68 -6.80
C VAL A 46 -35.57 -16.23 -6.14
N SER A 47 -35.57 -17.51 -5.82
CA SER A 47 -36.67 -18.13 -5.09
C SER A 47 -36.79 -17.43 -3.73
N SER A 48 -37.99 -17.00 -3.36
CA SER A 48 -38.28 -16.24 -2.13
C SER A 48 -37.74 -16.87 -0.83
N SER A 49 -37.47 -18.17 -0.81
CA SER A 49 -36.84 -18.88 0.32
C SER A 49 -35.35 -18.62 0.48
N GLN A 50 -34.59 -18.42 -0.61
CA GLN A 50 -33.16 -18.12 -0.57
C GLN A 50 -32.90 -16.70 -0.05
N ASP A 51 -33.76 -15.75 -0.40
CA ASP A 51 -33.70 -14.37 0.08
C ASP A 51 -33.95 -14.25 1.58
N ILE A 52 -34.87 -15.05 2.14
CA ILE A 52 -35.15 -15.06 3.59
C ILE A 52 -33.90 -15.52 4.34
N GLY A 53 -33.29 -16.63 3.93
CA GLY A 53 -32.08 -17.13 4.58
C GLY A 53 -30.88 -16.19 4.42
N ALA A 54 -30.75 -15.50 3.28
CA ALA A 54 -29.70 -14.48 3.10
C ALA A 54 -29.93 -13.24 3.98
N LEU A 55 -31.17 -12.80 4.12
CA LEU A 55 -31.55 -11.68 4.97
C LEU A 55 -31.31 -11.98 6.45
N GLU A 56 -31.61 -13.21 6.90
CA GLU A 56 -31.30 -13.66 8.28
C GLU A 56 -29.80 -13.65 8.54
N ARG A 57 -28.99 -14.26 7.66
CA ARG A 57 -27.52 -14.24 7.79
C ARG A 57 -26.95 -12.82 7.84
N LYS A 58 -27.52 -11.91 7.05
CA LYS A 58 -27.13 -10.50 7.07
C LYS A 58 -27.48 -9.83 8.39
N LYS A 59 -28.69 -10.04 8.92
CA LYS A 59 -29.10 -9.51 10.22
C LYS A 59 -28.17 -10.01 11.32
N ASP A 60 -27.89 -11.32 11.35
CA ASP A 60 -26.95 -11.92 12.31
C ASP A 60 -25.55 -11.32 12.19
N PHE A 61 -25.06 -11.10 10.97
CA PHE A 61 -23.77 -10.44 10.74
C PHE A 61 -23.76 -9.00 11.28
N VAL A 62 -24.75 -8.18 10.93
CA VAL A 62 -24.83 -6.78 11.40
C VAL A 62 -24.94 -6.72 12.91
N THR A 63 -25.71 -7.62 13.53
CA THR A 63 -25.81 -7.72 15.00
C THR A 63 -24.47 -8.09 15.64
N ARG A 64 -23.70 -9.01 15.04
CA ARG A 64 -22.37 -9.38 15.55
C ARG A 64 -21.32 -8.30 15.33
N ALA A 65 -21.36 -7.61 14.19
CA ALA A 65 -20.38 -6.59 13.84
C ALA A 65 -20.65 -5.25 14.55
N GLY A 66 -21.91 -4.95 14.89
CA GLY A 66 -22.27 -3.77 15.67
C GLY A 66 -21.76 -2.47 15.06
N ASP A 67 -21.18 -1.61 15.92
CA ASP A 67 -20.65 -0.29 15.55
C ASP A 67 -19.36 -0.35 14.72
N ASP A 68 -18.78 -1.54 14.55
CA ASP A 68 -17.59 -1.75 13.71
C ASP A 68 -17.95 -1.98 12.23
N TYR A 69 -19.25 -2.11 11.91
CA TYR A 69 -19.74 -2.24 10.53
C TYR A 69 -20.34 -0.93 10.01
N GLY A 70 -19.61 -0.26 9.10
CA GLY A 70 -20.04 0.98 8.47
C GLY A 70 -19.10 2.15 8.76
N TYR A 71 -19.60 3.36 8.52
CA TYR A 71 -18.89 4.64 8.66
C TYR A 71 -19.37 5.36 9.92
N ARG A 72 -18.51 5.37 10.95
CA ARG A 72 -18.83 5.82 12.32
C ARG A 72 -19.23 7.30 12.44
N ASP A 73 -18.84 8.14 11.49
CA ASP A 73 -18.99 9.61 11.55
C ASP A 73 -20.02 10.17 10.56
N ASP A 74 -20.94 9.33 10.07
CA ASP A 74 -22.03 9.82 9.21
C ASP A 74 -23.11 10.51 10.05
N ASP A 75 -22.97 11.84 10.19
CA ASP A 75 -23.93 12.77 10.82
C ASP A 75 -25.14 13.07 9.92
N SER A 76 -25.27 12.42 8.77
CA SER A 76 -26.49 12.53 7.97
C SER A 76 -27.63 11.91 8.78
N GLY A 77 -28.53 12.76 9.29
CA GLY A 77 -29.62 12.44 10.23
C GLY A 77 -30.70 11.46 9.71
N GLY A 78 -30.32 10.51 8.87
CA GLY A 78 -31.11 9.43 8.27
C GLY A 78 -30.61 8.04 8.66
N GLY A 79 -30.29 7.80 9.93
CA GLY A 79 -30.54 6.50 10.57
C GLY A 79 -29.71 5.28 10.15
N GLY A 80 -28.63 5.41 9.37
CA GLY A 80 -27.76 4.25 9.17
C GLY A 80 -26.38 4.50 8.61
N HIS A 81 -25.40 4.01 9.37
CA HIS A 81 -23.97 4.16 9.11
C HIS A 81 -23.42 3.15 8.10
N ASN A 82 -24.23 2.30 7.48
CA ASN A 82 -23.74 1.18 6.67
C ASN A 82 -24.05 1.33 5.18
N ILE A 83 -23.40 0.49 4.38
CA ILE A 83 -23.49 0.51 2.92
C ILE A 83 -24.92 0.42 2.39
N ASP A 84 -25.88 -0.19 3.11
CA ASP A 84 -27.26 -0.30 2.62
C ASP A 84 -27.97 1.05 2.52
N HIS A 85 -27.61 2.00 3.38
CA HIS A 85 -28.18 3.34 3.39
C HIS A 85 -27.60 4.19 2.25
N TRP A 86 -26.35 3.91 1.87
CA TRP A 86 -25.64 4.64 0.83
C TRP A 86 -25.90 4.07 -0.57
N ARG A 87 -26.29 2.80 -0.72
CA ARG A 87 -26.46 2.16 -2.05
C ARG A 87 -27.36 2.95 -3.00
N SER A 88 -28.51 3.44 -2.52
CA SER A 88 -29.46 4.14 -3.40
C SER A 88 -28.99 5.52 -3.85
N THR A 89 -28.17 6.20 -3.04
CA THR A 89 -27.72 7.58 -3.28
C THR A 89 -26.31 7.65 -3.84
N GLU A 90 -25.38 6.88 -3.28
CA GLU A 90 -23.96 6.92 -3.57
C GLU A 90 -23.48 5.83 -4.54
N PHE A 91 -24.19 4.70 -4.62
CA PHE A 91 -23.78 3.55 -5.44
C PHE A 91 -24.96 2.92 -6.23
N PRO A 92 -25.66 3.70 -7.07
CA PRO A 92 -26.93 3.29 -7.68
C PRO A 92 -26.84 2.09 -8.64
N GLY A 93 -25.63 1.74 -9.09
CA GLY A 93 -25.35 0.56 -9.91
C GLY A 93 -25.23 -0.75 -9.12
N LEU A 94 -25.15 -0.70 -7.78
CA LEU A 94 -25.15 -1.90 -6.95
C LEU A 94 -26.57 -2.48 -6.83
N ILE A 95 -26.65 -3.81 -6.67
CA ILE A 95 -27.91 -4.46 -6.30
C ILE A 95 -28.52 -3.82 -5.03
N PRO A 96 -29.86 -3.67 -4.98
CA PRO A 96 -30.52 -3.06 -3.83
C PRO A 96 -30.31 -3.90 -2.55
N PRO A 97 -30.45 -3.31 -1.36
CA PRO A 97 -30.37 -4.06 -0.11
C PRO A 97 -31.38 -5.21 -0.05
N LEU A 98 -30.95 -6.35 0.51
CA LEU A 98 -31.85 -7.49 0.75
C LEU A 98 -33.10 -7.06 1.53
N GLY A 99 -34.27 -7.51 1.09
CA GLY A 99 -35.56 -7.19 1.72
C GLY A 99 -36.19 -5.87 1.28
N THR A 100 -35.57 -5.12 0.35
CA THR A 100 -36.19 -3.93 -0.24
C THR A 100 -36.95 -4.30 -1.53
N SER A 101 -38.28 -4.24 -1.48
CA SER A 101 -39.14 -4.42 -2.66
C SER A 101 -39.14 -3.12 -3.48
N THR A 102 -38.15 -2.93 -4.36
CA THR A 102 -38.23 -1.85 -5.34
C THR A 102 -38.88 -2.36 -6.62
N ALA A 103 -40.06 -1.80 -6.90
CA ALA A 103 -40.77 -2.00 -8.16
C ALA A 103 -39.92 -1.50 -9.33
N SER A 104 -39.76 -2.35 -10.35
CA SER A 104 -39.41 -2.02 -11.74
C SER A 104 -38.47 -0.81 -11.93
N LYS A 105 -37.16 -0.99 -11.76
CA LYS A 105 -36.22 -0.18 -12.54
C LYS A 105 -36.32 -0.61 -14.00
N SER A 106 -36.35 0.36 -14.90
CA SER A 106 -36.34 0.18 -16.35
C SER A 106 -35.18 -0.71 -16.79
N HIS A 107 -35.42 -1.47 -17.85
CA HIS A 107 -34.63 -2.58 -18.38
C HIS A 107 -33.16 -2.28 -18.80
N ASP A 108 -32.65 -1.06 -18.57
CA ASP A 108 -31.35 -0.57 -19.09
C ASP A 108 -30.24 -0.37 -18.03
N ASP A 109 -30.55 -0.42 -16.73
CA ASP A 109 -29.52 -0.38 -15.67
C ASP A 109 -29.39 -1.78 -15.03
N GLU A 110 -28.47 -2.62 -15.53
CA GLU A 110 -28.14 -3.90 -14.90
C GLU A 110 -27.47 -3.64 -13.54
N ALA A 111 -28.19 -3.86 -12.45
CA ALA A 111 -27.61 -3.76 -11.11
C ALA A 111 -26.63 -4.91 -10.84
N GLU A 112 -25.47 -4.60 -10.26
CA GLU A 112 -24.36 -5.55 -10.16
C GLU A 112 -23.98 -5.89 -8.71
N VAL A 113 -23.38 -7.08 -8.54
CA VAL A 113 -22.71 -7.50 -7.31
C VAL A 113 -21.22 -7.26 -7.48
N TYR A 114 -20.67 -6.27 -6.77
CA TYR A 114 -19.25 -5.95 -6.81
C TYR A 114 -18.49 -6.66 -5.68
N LEU A 115 -17.57 -7.56 -6.05
CA LEU A 115 -16.79 -8.39 -5.10
C LEU A 115 -15.27 -8.14 -5.19
N ASP A 116 -14.83 -7.07 -5.84
CA ASP A 116 -13.41 -6.74 -6.05
C ASP A 116 -12.96 -5.46 -5.33
N TYR A 117 -13.55 -5.18 -4.17
CA TYR A 117 -13.25 -3.97 -3.40
C TYR A 117 -11.78 -3.88 -2.94
N ALA A 118 -11.14 -5.04 -2.71
CA ALA A 118 -9.72 -5.10 -2.37
C ALA A 118 -8.81 -4.68 -3.55
N GLY A 119 -9.26 -4.86 -4.80
CA GLY A 119 -8.57 -4.37 -5.99
C GLY A 119 -8.76 -2.87 -6.20
N SER A 120 -10.00 -2.39 -6.06
CA SER A 120 -10.31 -0.96 -6.09
C SER A 120 -11.65 -0.67 -5.41
N ALA A 121 -11.74 0.43 -4.67
CA ALA A 121 -13.03 0.88 -4.15
C ALA A 121 -13.88 1.51 -5.26
N LEU A 122 -15.21 1.37 -5.17
CA LEU A 122 -16.12 2.11 -6.03
C LEU A 122 -16.13 3.59 -5.63
N PRO A 123 -15.99 4.54 -6.57
CA PRO A 123 -16.15 5.96 -6.27
C PRO A 123 -17.63 6.26 -5.98
N SER A 124 -17.87 7.11 -4.98
CA SER A 124 -19.24 7.53 -4.64
C SER A 124 -19.75 8.57 -5.66
N VAL A 125 -21.07 8.62 -5.87
CA VAL A 125 -21.69 9.65 -6.73
C VAL A 125 -21.35 11.05 -6.24
N THR A 126 -21.37 11.29 -4.93
CA THR A 126 -20.98 12.57 -4.34
C THR A 126 -19.53 12.89 -4.64
N GLN A 127 -18.61 11.93 -4.48
CA GLN A 127 -17.18 12.13 -4.79
C GLN A 127 -16.96 12.52 -6.27
N LEU A 128 -17.59 11.80 -7.20
CA LEU A 128 -17.50 12.11 -8.63
C LEU A 128 -18.11 13.49 -8.94
N SER A 129 -19.23 13.83 -8.32
CA SER A 129 -19.89 15.13 -8.50
C SER A 129 -18.99 16.28 -8.04
N HIS A 130 -18.28 16.13 -6.91
CA HIS A 130 -17.31 17.13 -6.47
C HIS A 130 -16.17 17.32 -7.47
N ILE A 131 -15.59 16.23 -7.99
CA ILE A 131 -14.52 16.29 -9.00
C ILE A 131 -15.00 16.99 -10.28
N LEU A 132 -16.22 16.66 -10.76
CA LEU A 132 -16.80 17.27 -11.95
C LEU A 132 -17.12 18.76 -11.73
N ASN A 133 -17.66 19.11 -10.57
CA ASN A 133 -17.95 20.50 -10.21
C ASN A 133 -16.68 21.33 -10.10
N ASP A 134 -15.60 20.79 -9.55
CA ASP A 134 -14.29 21.44 -9.54
C ASP A 134 -13.74 21.63 -10.97
N GLY A 135 -14.01 20.68 -11.86
CA GLY A 135 -13.69 20.76 -13.29
C GLY A 135 -14.38 21.92 -14.04
N THR A 136 -15.42 22.54 -13.46
CA THR A 136 -16.05 23.74 -14.03
C THR A 136 -15.28 25.03 -13.73
N GLN A 137 -14.34 24.99 -12.79
CA GLN A 137 -13.54 26.15 -12.42
C GLN A 137 -12.29 26.24 -13.31
N ILE A 138 -11.89 27.47 -13.67
CA ILE A 138 -10.63 27.68 -14.38
C ILE A 138 -9.47 27.47 -13.39
N LEU A 139 -8.75 26.37 -13.58
CA LEU A 139 -7.52 26.04 -12.89
C LEU A 139 -6.32 26.30 -13.82
N ALA A 140 -5.18 26.64 -13.23
CA ALA A 140 -3.91 26.79 -13.94
C ALA A 140 -2.78 26.08 -13.20
N ASN A 141 -1.60 26.01 -13.81
CA ASN A 141 -0.41 25.50 -13.15
C ASN A 141 -0.18 26.26 -11.82
N PRO A 142 -0.07 25.57 -10.67
CA PRO A 142 0.06 26.22 -9.35
C PRO A 142 1.35 27.04 -9.17
N HIS A 143 2.33 26.89 -10.07
CA HIS A 143 3.57 27.68 -10.08
C HIS A 143 3.50 28.93 -10.97
N SER A 144 2.38 29.14 -11.67
CA SER A 144 2.14 30.36 -12.46
C SER A 144 1.65 31.52 -11.59
N ALA A 145 1.63 32.73 -12.15
CA ALA A 145 1.01 33.89 -11.51
C ALA A 145 -0.46 34.05 -11.91
N GLY A 146 -1.27 34.63 -11.02
CA GLY A 146 -2.64 35.05 -11.31
C GLY A 146 -3.73 34.23 -10.61
N PRO A 147 -5.01 34.63 -10.76
CA PRO A 147 -6.11 34.13 -9.93
C PRO A 147 -6.37 32.62 -10.05
N ALA A 148 -6.25 32.06 -11.26
CA ALA A 148 -6.44 30.63 -11.51
C ALA A 148 -5.32 29.79 -10.87
N ALA A 149 -4.07 30.23 -10.97
CA ALA A 149 -2.93 29.55 -10.37
C ALA A 149 -3.00 29.59 -8.83
N SER A 150 -3.28 30.75 -8.25
CA SER A 150 -3.49 30.88 -6.80
C SER A 150 -4.64 30.03 -6.28
N ARG A 151 -5.68 29.81 -7.10
CA ARG A 151 -6.78 28.90 -6.77
C ARG A 151 -6.30 27.45 -6.75
N THR A 152 -5.58 26.99 -7.78
CA THR A 152 -4.99 25.64 -7.80
C THR A 152 -4.09 25.41 -6.58
N THR A 153 -3.20 26.35 -6.26
CA THR A 153 -2.32 26.25 -5.07
C THR A 153 -3.13 26.09 -3.78
N ARG A 154 -4.24 26.84 -3.65
CA ARG A 154 -5.12 26.73 -2.48
C ARG A 154 -5.77 25.34 -2.37
N LEU A 155 -6.24 24.78 -3.48
CA LEU A 155 -6.85 23.45 -3.52
C LEU A 155 -5.83 22.35 -3.17
N VAL A 156 -4.61 22.44 -3.71
CA VAL A 156 -3.52 21.51 -3.36
C VAL A 156 -3.19 21.61 -1.86
N ASN A 157 -3.06 22.81 -1.31
CA ASN A 157 -2.79 22.99 0.12
C ASN A 157 -3.94 22.47 1.00
N GLN A 158 -5.19 22.62 0.56
CA GLN A 158 -6.35 22.08 1.25
C GLN A 158 -6.34 20.54 1.22
N ALA A 159 -6.04 19.93 0.08
CA ALA A 159 -5.89 18.48 -0.02
C ALA A 159 -4.76 17.96 0.89
N THR A 160 -3.59 18.62 0.87
CA THR A 160 -2.47 18.32 1.78
C THR A 160 -2.91 18.36 3.24
N LYS A 161 -3.64 19.41 3.63
CA LYS A 161 -4.15 19.54 5.00
C LYS A 161 -5.08 18.38 5.36
N LEU A 162 -6.02 18.02 4.49
CA LEU A 162 -6.95 16.91 4.74
C LEU A 162 -6.23 15.57 4.90
N VAL A 163 -5.18 15.31 4.10
CA VAL A 163 -4.35 14.11 4.24
C VAL A 163 -3.62 14.09 5.60
N LEU A 164 -3.01 15.20 6.00
CA LEU A 164 -2.33 15.30 7.29
C LEU A 164 -3.29 15.15 8.48
N ASP A 165 -4.47 15.77 8.38
CA ASP A 165 -5.53 15.67 9.40
C ASP A 165 -6.00 14.20 9.51
N HIS A 166 -6.18 13.50 8.39
CA HIS A 166 -6.60 12.10 8.36
C HIS A 166 -5.60 11.15 9.03
N PHE A 167 -4.30 11.31 8.76
CA PHE A 167 -3.26 10.47 9.36
C PHE A 167 -2.72 10.99 10.70
N ASN A 168 -3.25 12.12 11.20
CA ASN A 168 -2.77 12.80 12.41
C ASN A 168 -1.24 13.03 12.37
N CYS A 169 -0.76 13.53 11.23
CA CYS A 169 0.66 13.65 10.87
C CYS A 169 1.22 15.07 11.02
N HIS A 170 0.58 15.94 11.81
CA HIS A 170 1.05 17.31 12.03
C HIS A 170 2.30 17.38 12.89
N ALA A 171 3.00 18.51 12.81
CA ALA A 171 4.04 18.87 13.77
C ALA A 171 3.45 18.96 15.17
N ASP A 172 4.19 18.46 16.18
CA ASP A 172 3.79 18.67 17.56
C ASP A 172 3.83 20.17 17.91
N PRO A 173 2.89 20.68 18.73
CA PRO A 173 2.84 22.11 19.09
C PRO A 173 4.12 22.63 19.73
N ASP A 174 4.87 21.75 20.39
CA ASP A 174 6.12 22.06 21.08
C ASP A 174 7.37 21.85 20.19
N TYR A 175 7.18 21.41 18.94
CA TYR A 175 8.25 21.31 17.95
C TYR A 175 8.41 22.65 17.21
N GLY A 176 9.51 23.37 17.44
CA GLY A 176 9.76 24.67 16.80
C GLY A 176 11.24 25.03 16.69
N PRO A 177 11.64 25.60 15.53
CA PRO A 177 11.80 27.05 15.49
C PRO A 177 10.85 27.79 14.54
N TYR A 178 10.01 27.08 13.78
CA TYR A 178 9.05 27.69 12.83
C TYR A 178 7.60 27.41 13.23
N LEU A 179 7.15 28.06 14.30
CA LEU A 179 5.71 28.22 14.54
C LEU A 179 5.12 29.13 13.44
N LEU A 180 4.25 28.56 12.59
CA LEU A 180 3.28 29.35 11.85
C LEU A 180 2.45 30.12 12.87
N LYS A 181 2.57 31.46 12.86
CA LYS A 181 2.07 32.39 13.89
C LYS A 181 0.54 32.34 14.13
N ASP A 182 -0.20 31.57 13.34
CA ASP A 182 -1.67 31.59 13.32
C ASP A 182 -2.35 30.30 13.81
N SER A 183 -1.60 29.29 14.28
CA SER A 183 -2.22 28.14 14.95
C SER A 183 -2.74 28.56 16.32
N LYS A 184 -4.02 28.95 16.37
CA LYS A 184 -4.75 29.22 17.61
C LYS A 184 -4.57 28.04 18.57
N ARG A 185 -4.00 28.32 19.74
CA ARG A 185 -3.82 27.37 20.86
C ARG A 185 -5.11 26.58 21.11
N ILE A 186 -5.03 25.26 21.01
CA ILE A 186 -6.07 24.37 21.54
C ILE A 186 -6.06 24.52 23.08
N PRO A 187 -7.21 24.79 23.73
CA PRO A 187 -7.27 24.99 25.17
C PRO A 187 -6.71 23.81 25.98
N HIS A 188 -5.98 24.15 27.04
CA HIS A 188 -5.17 23.32 27.91
C HIS A 188 -5.87 22.22 28.74
N GLN A 189 -7.08 21.78 28.38
CA GLN A 189 -7.89 20.86 29.22
C GLN A 189 -7.85 19.38 28.84
N LEU A 190 -7.08 18.97 27.81
CA LEU A 190 -6.89 17.55 27.42
C LEU A 190 -5.48 17.00 27.73
N ALA A 191 -4.65 17.75 28.47
CA ALA A 191 -3.23 17.47 28.63
C ALA A 191 -2.86 16.56 29.83
N SER A 192 -3.80 15.81 30.42
CA SER A 192 -3.51 15.01 31.63
C SER A 192 -3.10 13.56 31.38
N ASN A 193 -3.06 13.06 30.14
CA ASN A 193 -2.74 11.64 29.87
C ASN A 193 -1.88 11.37 28.62
N ARG A 194 -1.19 12.37 28.05
CA ARG A 194 -0.23 12.08 26.97
C ARG A 194 1.03 11.46 27.59
N GLN A 195 1.23 10.16 27.38
CA GLN A 195 2.55 9.53 27.48
C GLN A 195 3.57 10.46 26.80
N LYS A 196 4.75 10.66 27.42
CA LYS A 196 5.86 11.44 26.86
C LYS A 196 6.27 10.85 25.51
N LYS A 197 5.57 11.25 24.44
CA LYS A 197 5.94 10.97 23.06
C LYS A 197 7.04 11.97 22.71
N GLU A 198 8.13 11.50 22.12
CA GLU A 198 9.17 12.40 21.63
C GLU A 198 8.57 13.36 20.60
N PRO A 199 8.90 14.66 20.67
CA PRO A 199 8.31 15.68 19.80
C PRO A 199 8.67 15.42 18.34
N HIS A 200 7.66 15.42 17.45
CA HIS A 200 7.81 15.10 16.04
C HIS A 200 7.69 16.36 15.14
N PRO A 201 8.55 16.54 14.11
CA PRO A 201 8.51 17.68 13.17
C PRO A 201 7.23 17.80 12.34
N GLY A 202 6.41 16.77 12.35
CA GLY A 202 5.32 16.58 11.40
C GLY A 202 5.83 15.90 10.13
N TYR A 203 4.90 15.55 9.26
CA TYR A 203 5.21 14.97 7.95
C TYR A 203 4.88 15.97 6.84
N GLU A 204 5.57 15.81 5.71
CA GLU A 204 5.24 16.47 4.45
C GLU A 204 4.43 15.50 3.58
N VAL A 205 3.49 16.04 2.80
CA VAL A 205 2.68 15.24 1.86
C VAL A 205 3.27 15.37 0.47
N ILE A 206 3.65 14.23 -0.11
CA ILE A 206 4.08 14.12 -1.49
C ILE A 206 3.00 13.33 -2.25
N PHE A 207 2.33 13.99 -3.19
CA PHE A 207 1.37 13.33 -4.07
C PHE A 207 2.11 12.57 -5.18
N THR A 208 1.79 11.30 -5.32
CA THR A 208 2.29 10.41 -6.39
C THR A 208 1.08 9.90 -7.20
N SER A 209 1.35 9.23 -8.32
CA SER A 209 0.33 8.59 -9.15
C SER A 209 -0.33 7.37 -8.47
N GLY A 210 0.18 6.92 -7.33
CA GLY A 210 -0.37 5.82 -6.54
C GLY A 210 0.67 5.12 -5.67
N SER A 211 0.23 4.11 -4.90
CA SER A 211 1.06 3.42 -3.90
C SER A 211 2.34 2.80 -4.48
N THR A 212 2.28 2.25 -5.70
CA THR A 212 3.48 1.67 -6.34
C THR A 212 4.54 2.72 -6.66
N GLU A 213 4.14 3.93 -7.11
CA GLU A 213 5.10 5.02 -7.35
C GLU A 213 5.67 5.55 -6.02
N SER A 214 4.85 5.66 -4.97
CA SER A 214 5.33 6.02 -3.63
C SER A 214 6.39 5.03 -3.12
N LEU A 215 6.14 3.73 -3.22
CA LEU A 215 7.09 2.70 -2.77
C LEU A 215 8.37 2.69 -3.62
N ARG A 216 8.25 2.95 -4.93
CA ARG A 216 9.41 3.11 -5.81
C ARG A 216 10.24 4.33 -5.42
N LEU A 217 9.61 5.47 -5.15
CA LEU A 217 10.30 6.69 -4.71
C LEU A 217 11.06 6.45 -3.40
N VAL A 218 10.44 5.76 -2.43
CA VAL A 218 11.12 5.33 -1.21
C VAL A 218 12.31 4.43 -1.54
N ALA A 219 12.13 3.41 -2.38
CA ALA A 219 13.20 2.48 -2.73
C ALA A 219 14.36 3.13 -3.50
N GLU A 220 14.12 4.12 -4.35
CA GLU A 220 15.15 4.83 -5.12
C GLU A 220 15.92 5.86 -4.27
N LEU A 221 15.25 6.50 -3.30
CA LEU A 221 15.85 7.53 -2.46
C LEU A 221 16.40 7.01 -1.13
N PHE A 222 16.04 5.80 -0.72
CA PHE A 222 16.51 5.23 0.54
C PHE A 222 18.04 5.06 0.49
N PRO A 223 18.77 5.44 1.56
CA PRO A 223 20.23 5.40 1.62
C PRO A 223 20.74 3.97 1.83
N TRP A 224 20.55 3.11 0.83
CA TRP A 224 21.10 1.77 0.78
C TRP A 224 22.63 1.80 0.77
N CYS A 225 23.24 0.88 1.51
CA CYS A 225 24.68 0.66 1.50
C CYS A 225 24.99 -0.78 1.11
N GLY A 226 26.00 -0.96 0.26
CA GLY A 226 26.50 -2.27 -0.18
C GLY A 226 28.01 -2.36 -0.41
N ASP A 227 28.76 -1.28 -0.14
CA ASP A 227 30.21 -1.21 -0.43
C ASP A 227 31.06 -1.30 0.86
N ASN A 228 32.01 -2.25 0.88
CA ASN A 228 33.02 -2.47 1.93
C ASN A 228 32.52 -2.59 3.39
N GLN A 229 31.21 -2.69 3.62
CA GLN A 229 30.54 -2.66 4.92
C GLN A 229 29.42 -3.70 4.97
N GLU A 230 28.86 -3.91 6.18
CA GLU A 230 27.65 -4.72 6.34
C GLU A 230 26.52 -4.14 5.45
N PRO A 231 25.90 -4.94 4.58
CA PRO A 231 24.91 -4.44 3.63
C PRO A 231 23.63 -3.98 4.33
N SER A 232 22.99 -2.96 3.78
CA SER A 232 21.63 -2.60 4.13
C SER A 232 20.68 -3.78 3.92
N ILE A 233 19.58 -3.81 4.67
CA ILE A 233 18.58 -4.89 4.60
C ILE A 233 17.23 -4.29 4.30
N LEU A 234 16.57 -4.79 3.25
CA LEU A 234 15.14 -4.66 3.03
C LEU A 234 14.42 -5.89 3.61
N LEU A 235 13.77 -5.73 4.77
CA LEU A 235 12.99 -6.78 5.44
C LEU A 235 11.49 -6.58 5.20
N TYR A 236 10.80 -7.60 4.73
CA TYR A 236 9.36 -7.55 4.48
C TYR A 236 8.71 -8.93 4.68
N PRO A 237 7.39 -9.00 4.96
CA PRO A 237 6.71 -10.27 5.17
C PRO A 237 6.48 -11.03 3.85
N GLN A 238 6.36 -12.36 3.93
CA GLN A 238 5.99 -13.21 2.78
C GLN A 238 4.71 -12.78 2.06
N GLN A 239 3.80 -12.16 2.80
CA GLN A 239 2.47 -11.74 2.30
C GLN A 239 2.50 -10.33 1.70
N ALA A 240 3.69 -9.72 1.56
CA ALA A 240 3.81 -8.35 1.07
C ALA A 240 3.29 -8.21 -0.37
N HIS A 241 2.63 -7.08 -0.65
CA HIS A 241 2.16 -6.76 -1.99
C HIS A 241 3.33 -6.71 -3.00
N THR A 242 3.05 -7.02 -4.27
CA THR A 242 4.07 -7.07 -5.33
C THR A 242 4.85 -5.76 -5.48
N SER A 243 4.24 -4.62 -5.16
CA SER A 243 4.90 -3.32 -5.13
C SER A 243 6.05 -3.24 -4.11
N VAL A 244 5.88 -3.81 -2.90
CA VAL A 244 6.95 -3.90 -1.88
C VAL A 244 8.05 -4.85 -2.35
N VAL A 245 7.64 -5.98 -2.92
CA VAL A 245 8.55 -6.98 -3.49
C VAL A 245 9.39 -6.39 -4.63
N GLY A 246 8.85 -5.43 -5.39
CA GLY A 246 9.56 -4.71 -6.45
C GLY A 246 10.70 -3.80 -5.94
N MET A 247 10.65 -3.34 -4.68
CA MET A 247 11.70 -2.49 -4.08
C MET A 247 13.06 -3.19 -4.03
N ARG A 248 13.09 -4.53 -4.06
CA ARG A 248 14.32 -5.34 -4.09
C ARG A 248 15.27 -4.95 -5.20
N ALA A 249 14.75 -4.65 -6.39
CA ALA A 249 15.61 -4.29 -7.52
C ALA A 249 16.42 -3.02 -7.24
N CYS A 250 15.81 -2.03 -6.59
CA CYS A 250 16.47 -0.79 -6.19
C CYS A 250 17.51 -1.07 -5.10
N ALA A 251 17.11 -1.80 -4.04
CA ALA A 251 18.01 -2.16 -2.94
C ALA A 251 19.26 -2.93 -3.44
N GLN A 252 19.06 -3.96 -4.27
CA GLN A 252 20.13 -4.77 -4.83
C GLN A 252 21.05 -3.99 -5.78
N SER A 253 20.51 -3.01 -6.52
CA SER A 253 21.33 -2.16 -7.39
C SER A 253 22.34 -1.30 -6.61
N CYS A 254 22.10 -1.09 -5.32
CA CYS A 254 22.99 -0.41 -4.38
C CYS A 254 23.79 -1.39 -3.50
N GLY A 255 23.78 -2.69 -3.82
CA GLY A 255 24.48 -3.75 -3.06
C GLY A 255 23.84 -4.13 -1.72
N ALA A 256 22.63 -3.63 -1.44
CA ALA A 256 21.86 -4.07 -0.27
C ALA A 256 21.27 -5.47 -0.49
N VAL A 257 20.93 -6.14 0.61
CA VAL A 257 20.24 -7.43 0.59
C VAL A 257 18.78 -7.28 0.96
N PHE A 258 18.00 -8.32 0.70
CA PHE A 258 16.62 -8.40 1.17
C PHE A 258 16.39 -9.68 1.96
N GLN A 259 15.47 -9.63 2.90
CA GLN A 259 15.05 -10.76 3.70
C GLN A 259 13.52 -10.83 3.75
N CYS A 260 13.00 -12.04 3.59
CA CYS A 260 11.58 -12.32 3.54
C CYS A 260 11.23 -13.32 4.64
N GLU A 261 10.38 -12.93 5.59
CA GLU A 261 10.02 -13.73 6.75
C GLU A 261 8.49 -13.84 6.88
N PRO A 262 7.94 -14.86 7.54
CA PRO A 262 6.52 -14.85 7.91
C PRO A 262 6.18 -13.62 8.76
N LEU A 263 5.00 -13.04 8.57
CA LEU A 263 4.58 -11.84 9.31
C LEU A 263 4.63 -12.08 10.83
N ASP A 264 4.16 -13.23 11.30
CA ASP A 264 4.22 -13.60 12.72
C ASP A 264 5.64 -13.69 13.25
N THR A 265 6.60 -14.12 12.42
CA THR A 265 8.02 -14.16 12.79
C THR A 265 8.57 -12.76 13.00
N ILE A 266 8.19 -11.81 12.13
CA ILE A 266 8.58 -10.40 12.26
C ILE A 266 7.91 -9.75 13.48
N CYS A 267 6.59 -9.93 13.63
CA CYS A 267 5.81 -9.35 14.74
C CYS A 267 6.29 -9.82 16.12
N ASN A 268 6.75 -11.08 16.22
CA ASN A 268 7.27 -11.67 17.45
C ASN A 268 8.80 -11.57 17.59
N ALA A 269 9.48 -10.87 16.68
CA ALA A 269 10.94 -10.76 16.70
C ALA A 269 11.43 -9.91 17.88
N SER A 270 12.48 -10.39 18.55
CA SER A 270 13.20 -9.63 19.59
C SER A 270 14.27 -8.72 18.99
N ALA A 271 14.77 -7.74 19.76
CA ALA A 271 15.91 -6.92 19.33
C ALA A 271 17.15 -7.77 18.96
N ASN A 272 17.35 -8.90 19.65
CA ASN A 272 18.41 -9.86 19.32
C ASN A 272 18.16 -10.56 17.98
N THR A 273 16.91 -10.81 17.62
CA THR A 273 16.54 -11.37 16.31
C THR A 273 16.88 -10.38 15.20
N PHE A 274 16.49 -9.11 15.34
CA PHE A 274 16.87 -8.05 14.39
C PHE A 274 18.40 -7.91 14.27
N SER A 275 19.11 -7.95 15.40
CA SER A 275 20.59 -7.90 15.42
C SER A 275 21.24 -9.12 14.76
N LYS A 276 20.57 -10.28 14.77
CA LYS A 276 21.05 -11.47 14.07
C LYS A 276 20.85 -11.34 12.56
N TRP A 277 19.72 -10.80 12.11
CA TRP A 277 19.46 -10.57 10.69
C TRP A 277 20.49 -9.62 10.07
N THR A 278 20.89 -8.56 10.77
CA THR A 278 21.98 -7.67 10.30
C THR A 278 23.32 -8.40 10.17
N LYS A 279 23.68 -9.22 11.18
CA LYS A 279 24.99 -9.92 11.22
C LYS A 279 25.09 -11.14 10.30
N GLN A 280 24.01 -11.90 10.12
CA GLN A 280 24.02 -13.11 9.29
C GLN A 280 24.32 -12.79 7.82
N GLN A 281 23.87 -11.64 7.34
CA GLN A 281 24.06 -11.24 5.95
C GLN A 281 25.48 -10.69 5.67
N ALA A 282 26.19 -10.21 6.70
CA ALA A 282 27.59 -9.83 6.58
C ALA A 282 28.52 -11.04 6.31
N GLY A 283 28.18 -12.23 6.82
CA GLY A 283 29.00 -13.44 6.66
C GLY A 283 28.82 -14.19 5.33
N VAL A 284 27.72 -13.96 4.59
CA VAL A 284 27.46 -14.63 3.29
C VAL A 284 28.27 -13.97 2.15
N PHE A 285 28.62 -12.69 2.28
CA PHE A 285 29.44 -11.98 1.30
C PHE A 285 30.89 -12.47 1.23
N ASP A 286 31.44 -13.00 2.34
CA ASP A 286 32.81 -13.52 2.36
C ASP A 286 32.95 -14.83 1.56
N GLU A 287 31.96 -15.73 1.58
CA GLU A 287 32.05 -17.02 0.87
C GLU A 287 31.91 -16.91 -0.66
N GLN A 288 31.21 -15.90 -1.17
CA GLN A 288 31.06 -15.71 -2.63
C GLN A 288 32.28 -15.03 -3.29
N MET A 289 33.11 -14.32 -2.52
CA MET A 289 34.34 -13.66 -3.00
C MET A 289 35.59 -14.56 -2.97
N ILE A 290 35.57 -15.70 -2.25
CA ILE A 290 36.73 -16.61 -2.13
C ILE A 290 36.95 -17.49 -3.40
N SER A 291 36.06 -17.45 -4.39
CA SER A 291 36.21 -18.22 -5.64
C SER A 291 37.04 -17.54 -6.74
N GLY A 292 37.60 -16.35 -6.51
CA GLY A 292 38.43 -15.61 -7.48
C GLY A 292 39.85 -15.35 -6.98
N ASN A 293 40.81 -16.13 -7.50
CA ASN A 293 42.28 -16.00 -7.41
C ASN A 293 42.91 -14.92 -6.51
N SER A 294 43.67 -15.42 -5.54
CA SER A 294 44.61 -14.69 -4.69
C SER A 294 45.71 -13.99 -5.50
N THR A 295 45.92 -12.69 -5.27
CA THR A 295 47.26 -12.10 -5.28
C THR A 295 47.41 -11.19 -4.07
N SER A 296 48.35 -11.56 -3.21
CA SER A 296 48.76 -10.83 -2.02
C SER A 296 49.40 -9.50 -2.42
N SER A 297 48.90 -8.41 -1.88
CA SER A 297 49.61 -7.13 -1.86
C SER A 297 49.38 -6.49 -0.51
N GLN A 298 50.46 -6.42 0.27
CA GLN A 298 50.56 -5.59 1.47
C GLN A 298 50.10 -4.17 1.12
N ARG A 299 49.18 -3.60 1.92
CA ARG A 299 48.90 -2.16 1.89
C ARG A 299 49.03 -1.57 3.27
N ASP A 300 49.77 -0.48 3.26
CA ASP A 300 50.15 0.35 4.37
C ASP A 300 48.96 0.86 5.19
N THR A 301 49.18 0.89 6.50
CA THR A 301 48.32 1.53 7.49
C THR A 301 48.35 3.05 7.30
N ASN A 302 47.42 3.58 6.52
CA ASN A 302 47.06 4.99 6.57
C ASN A 302 45.73 5.13 7.31
N GLN A 303 45.81 5.59 8.56
CA GLN A 303 44.69 6.12 9.33
C GLN A 303 44.16 7.38 8.63
N SER A 304 43.25 7.21 7.68
CA SER A 304 42.30 8.26 7.34
C SER A 304 41.13 8.17 8.32
N ASN A 305 40.77 9.28 8.96
CA ASN A 305 39.50 9.43 9.69
C ASN A 305 38.35 8.96 8.80
N SER A 306 37.92 7.71 8.95
CA SER A 306 36.71 7.21 8.32
C SER A 306 35.54 7.85 9.05
N GLU A 307 34.77 8.70 8.37
CA GLU A 307 33.44 9.07 8.84
C GLU A 307 32.70 7.76 9.20
N GLU A 308 32.19 7.66 10.43
CA GLU A 308 31.36 6.53 10.83
C GLU A 308 30.13 6.53 9.94
N THR A 309 30.11 5.60 8.99
CA THR A 309 29.01 5.39 8.08
C THR A 309 27.92 4.61 8.79
N VAL A 310 26.71 5.15 8.74
CA VAL A 310 25.52 4.51 9.32
C VAL A 310 24.85 3.66 8.24
N VAL A 311 24.73 2.36 8.49
CA VAL A 311 23.99 1.43 7.64
C VAL A 311 22.50 1.53 7.96
N ASN A 312 21.70 1.87 6.94
CA ASN A 312 20.25 2.00 7.09
C ASN A 312 19.55 0.73 6.60
N HIS A 313 18.66 0.18 7.41
CA HIS A 313 17.83 -0.97 7.09
C HIS A 313 16.37 -0.50 6.99
N LEU A 314 15.59 -1.10 6.09
CA LEU A 314 14.19 -0.78 5.88
C LEU A 314 13.32 -1.98 6.22
N LEU A 315 12.39 -1.80 7.14
CA LEU A 315 11.37 -2.78 7.50
C LEU A 315 10.02 -2.32 6.95
N ALA A 316 9.48 -3.05 5.97
CA ALA A 316 8.16 -2.80 5.40
C ALA A 316 7.10 -3.67 6.09
N LEU A 317 6.09 -3.05 6.69
CA LEU A 317 5.07 -3.71 7.50
C LEU A 317 3.65 -3.36 7.02
N PRO A 318 2.75 -4.34 6.84
CA PRO A 318 1.37 -4.05 6.51
C PRO A 318 0.63 -3.53 7.76
N LEU A 319 -0.14 -2.46 7.60
CA LEU A 319 -1.11 -2.04 8.61
C LEU A 319 -2.38 -2.91 8.60
N GLU A 320 -2.70 -3.48 7.44
CA GLU A 320 -3.82 -4.39 7.23
C GLU A 320 -3.47 -5.40 6.14
N CYS A 321 -3.89 -6.65 6.33
CA CYS A 321 -3.71 -7.71 5.34
C CYS A 321 -4.75 -7.57 4.23
N ASN A 322 -4.30 -7.38 2.99
CA ASN A 322 -5.19 -7.24 1.82
C ASN A 322 -6.05 -8.49 1.54
N PHE A 323 -5.69 -9.65 2.08
CA PHE A 323 -6.44 -10.89 1.89
C PHE A 323 -7.45 -11.16 3.01
N SER A 324 -7.02 -11.08 4.26
CA SER A 324 -7.87 -11.42 5.41
C SER A 324 -8.58 -10.22 6.04
N GLY A 325 -8.10 -8.99 5.78
CA GLY A 325 -8.53 -7.78 6.50
C GLY A 325 -7.96 -7.68 7.92
N ASP A 326 -7.10 -8.62 8.33
CA ASP A 326 -6.52 -8.61 9.67
C ASP A 326 -5.52 -7.45 9.83
N ARG A 327 -5.57 -6.80 10.99
CA ARG A 327 -4.64 -5.72 11.37
C ARG A 327 -3.63 -6.26 12.37
N PRO A 328 -2.43 -6.67 11.93
CA PRO A 328 -1.41 -7.19 12.84
C PRO A 328 -0.95 -6.09 13.80
N ASP A 329 -0.68 -6.45 15.07
CA ASP A 329 0.03 -5.54 15.97
C ASP A 329 1.52 -5.53 15.61
N VAL A 330 1.92 -4.49 14.88
CA VAL A 330 3.31 -4.28 14.46
C VAL A 330 4.13 -3.49 15.48
N SER A 331 3.51 -2.97 16.54
CA SER A 331 4.14 -2.07 17.51
C SER A 331 5.33 -2.74 18.22
N SER A 332 5.18 -4.02 18.56
CA SER A 332 6.22 -4.82 19.19
C SER A 332 7.44 -5.01 18.28
N ALA A 333 7.22 -5.30 17.00
CA ALA A 333 8.30 -5.40 16.01
C ALA A 333 9.02 -4.07 15.80
N MET A 334 8.27 -2.96 15.67
CA MET A 334 8.85 -1.62 15.54
C MET A 334 9.70 -1.25 16.76
N ALA A 335 9.21 -1.54 17.98
CA ALA A 335 9.96 -1.30 19.22
C ALA A 335 11.23 -2.17 19.30
N ALA A 336 11.15 -3.44 18.91
CA ALA A 336 12.27 -4.36 18.88
C ALA A 336 13.35 -3.93 17.86
N ALA A 337 12.95 -3.54 16.64
CA ALA A 337 13.84 -3.04 15.61
C ALA A 337 14.53 -1.72 16.01
N ARG A 338 13.78 -0.79 16.63
CA ARG A 338 14.37 0.42 17.22
C ARG A 338 15.39 0.09 18.30
N SER A 339 15.07 -0.86 19.17
CA SER A 339 15.98 -1.30 20.24
C SER A 339 17.23 -2.04 19.71
N ALA A 340 17.14 -2.63 18.52
CA ALA A 340 18.27 -3.23 17.81
C ALA A 340 19.12 -2.20 17.05
N SER A 341 18.61 -0.97 16.86
CA SER A 341 19.36 0.10 16.21
C SER A 341 20.51 0.55 17.13
N SER A 342 21.66 0.83 16.52
CA SER A 342 22.91 1.21 17.18
C SER A 342 23.54 2.38 16.43
N ARG A 343 24.68 2.91 16.93
CA ARG A 343 25.38 4.03 16.28
C ARG A 343 25.66 3.80 14.79
N ASN A 344 25.88 2.54 14.38
CA ASN A 344 26.26 2.19 13.01
C ASN A 344 25.14 1.50 12.21
N HIS A 345 24.02 1.11 12.85
CA HIS A 345 22.90 0.42 12.20
C HIS A 345 21.58 1.04 12.61
N GLN A 346 20.78 1.49 11.65
CA GLN A 346 19.50 2.14 11.91
C GLN A 346 18.37 1.44 11.18
N TRP A 347 17.32 1.05 11.92
CA TRP A 347 16.10 0.51 11.34
C TRP A 347 15.07 1.61 11.09
N HIS A 348 14.62 1.71 9.84
CA HIS A 348 13.55 2.58 9.37
C HIS A 348 12.33 1.75 9.02
N PHE A 349 11.16 2.38 9.02
CA PHE A 349 9.87 1.72 8.90
C PHE A 349 9.09 2.28 7.72
N LEU A 350 8.41 1.39 7.00
CA LEU A 350 7.50 1.70 5.90
C LEU A 350 6.17 1.00 6.09
#